data_AF-A0A562MPE4-F1
#
_entry.id   AF-A0A562MPE4-F1
#
_cell.length_a   1.000
_cell.length_b   1.000
_cell.length_c   1.000
_cell.angle_alpha   90.00
_cell.angle_beta   90.00
_cell.angle_gamma   90.00
#
_symmetry.space_group_name_H-M   'P 1'
#
loop_
_entity.id
_entity.type
_entity.pdbx_description
1 polymer ?
#
loop_
_entity_poly.entity_id
_entity_poly.type
_entity_poly.pdbx_seq_one_letter_code
_entity_poly.pdbx_strand_id
1 'polypeptide(L)'
;MGIGYFTKLICFLQPSLNGYIMDQWLAKSVNLLLGNPLIHIASKTWVSDQNTPAIYEEFCTYIDNLASEIGKSGFDTEEFLFSIGGRKKGMWRGHVVQHY
;
A
#
# COMPACT_ATOMS: atom_id res chain seq x y z
N MET A 1 -6.63 11.10 -14.27
CA MET A 1 -6.28 11.01 -12.83
C MET A 1 -6.44 9.56 -12.45
N GLY A 2 -5.46 8.97 -11.77
CA GLY A 2 -5.45 7.53 -11.51
C GLY A 2 -5.77 7.16 -10.07
N ILE A 3 -5.81 5.87 -9.76
CA ILE A 3 -6.20 5.35 -8.44
C ILE A 3 -5.37 5.94 -7.28
N GLY A 4 -4.08 6.19 -7.48
CA GLY A 4 -3.22 6.82 -6.46
C GLY A 4 -3.58 8.27 -6.10
N TYR A 5 -4.46 8.92 -6.86
CA TYR A 5 -5.06 10.21 -6.50
C TYR A 5 -6.33 10.02 -5.67
N PHE A 6 -7.23 9.13 -6.09
CA PHE A 6 -8.50 8.90 -5.40
C PHE A 6 -8.33 8.31 -4.00
N THR A 7 -7.37 7.40 -3.82
CA THR A 7 -7.07 6.82 -2.51
C THR A 7 -6.52 7.85 -1.52
N LYS A 8 -5.80 8.88 -2.00
CA LYS A 8 -5.42 10.03 -1.17
C LYS A 8 -6.62 10.87 -0.75
N LEU A 9 -7.58 11.09 -1.65
CA LEU A 9 -8.80 11.80 -1.31
C LEU A 9 -9.59 11.04 -0.24
N ILE A 10 -9.71 9.71 -0.38
CA ILE A 10 -10.37 8.87 0.64
C ILE A 10 -9.64 9.00 1.98
N CYS A 11 -8.32 8.78 1.99
CA CYS A 11 -7.49 8.85 3.19
C CYS A 11 -7.58 10.21 3.91
N PHE A 12 -7.50 11.32 3.17
CA PHE A 12 -7.43 12.65 3.78
C PHE A 12 -8.80 13.30 4.03
N LEU A 13 -9.80 13.03 3.19
CA LEU A 13 -11.09 13.71 3.24
C LEU A 13 -12.19 12.88 3.90
N GLN A 14 -11.99 11.56 4.05
CA GLN A 14 -12.95 10.67 4.69
C GLN A 14 -12.27 9.67 5.63
N PRO A 15 -11.72 10.16 6.77
CA PRO A 15 -11.00 9.30 7.72
C PRO A 15 -11.88 8.20 8.34
N SER A 16 -13.21 8.38 8.35
CA SER A 16 -14.16 7.37 8.84
C SER A 16 -14.23 6.10 7.98
N LEU A 17 -13.73 6.13 6.74
CA LEU A 17 -13.69 4.96 5.86
C LEU A 17 -12.47 4.06 6.10
N ASN A 18 -11.50 4.47 6.93
CA ASN A 18 -10.24 3.75 7.14
C ASN A 18 -9.52 3.37 5.82
N GLY A 19 -9.58 4.25 4.82
CA GLY A 19 -8.93 4.02 3.54
C GLY A 19 -7.46 4.42 3.55
N TYR A 20 -6.60 3.53 3.07
CA TYR A 20 -5.15 3.75 3.01
C TYR A 20 -4.69 4.24 1.64
N ILE A 21 -3.54 4.92 1.59
CA ILE A 21 -2.99 5.44 0.34
C ILE A 21 -2.36 4.29 -0.46
N MET A 22 -3.00 3.88 -1.55
CA MET A 22 -2.41 2.90 -2.47
C MET A 22 -1.35 3.58 -3.37
N ASP A 23 -0.14 3.75 -2.86
CA ASP A 23 1.02 4.23 -3.61
C ASP A 23 1.88 3.08 -4.16
N GLN A 24 2.86 3.40 -5.01
CA GLN A 24 3.73 2.39 -5.64
C GLN A 24 4.48 1.52 -4.63
N TRP A 25 4.88 2.06 -3.47
CA TRP A 25 5.75 1.37 -2.54
C TRP A 25 4.97 0.53 -1.57
N LEU A 26 3.87 1.07 -1.05
CA LEU A 26 2.97 0.28 -0.24
C LEU A 26 2.34 -0.86 -1.07
N ALA A 27 1.96 -0.61 -2.33
CA ALA A 27 1.46 -1.66 -3.21
C ALA A 27 2.48 -2.78 -3.45
N LYS A 28 3.77 -2.43 -3.63
CA LYS A 28 4.85 -3.41 -3.76
C LYS A 28 5.06 -4.20 -2.47
N SER A 29 5.04 -3.53 -1.31
CA SER A 29 5.12 -4.18 0.00
C SER A 29 4.02 -5.21 0.19
N VAL A 30 2.76 -4.84 -0.11
CA VAL A 30 1.61 -5.74 0.00
C VAL A 30 1.72 -6.92 -0.95
N ASN A 31 2.00 -6.68 -2.24
CA ASN A 31 2.19 -7.76 -3.21
C ASN A 31 3.33 -8.72 -2.82
N LEU A 32 4.44 -8.19 -2.28
CA LEU A 32 5.56 -9.01 -1.85
C LEU A 32 5.19 -9.90 -0.66
N LEU A 33 4.46 -9.35 0.33
CA LEU A 33 4.03 -10.10 1.50
C LEU A 33 2.96 -11.15 1.18
N LEU A 34 2.07 -10.87 0.23
CA LEU A 34 1.07 -11.83 -0.27
C LEU A 34 1.71 -12.97 -1.07
N GLY A 35 2.90 -12.76 -1.65
CA GLY A 35 3.58 -13.73 -2.51
C GLY A 35 2.94 -13.89 -3.91
N ASN A 36 1.76 -13.30 -4.13
CA ASN A 36 1.11 -13.14 -5.42
C ASN A 36 0.65 -11.68 -5.62
N PRO A 37 0.71 -11.13 -6.85
CA PRO A 37 0.36 -9.74 -7.08
C PRO A 37 -1.17 -9.53 -7.12
N LEU A 38 -1.74 -9.07 -6.00
CA LEU A 38 -3.11 -8.55 -5.90
C LEU A 38 -3.24 -7.21 -6.63
N ILE A 39 -2.28 -6.30 -6.43
CA ILE A 39 -2.34 -4.92 -6.91
C ILE A 39 -1.60 -4.82 -8.23
N HIS A 40 -2.27 -4.29 -9.25
CA HIS A 40 -1.68 -4.07 -10.57
C HIS A 40 -0.74 -2.87 -10.55
N ILE A 41 0.55 -3.10 -10.83
CA ILE A 41 1.56 -2.04 -10.96
C ILE A 41 2.00 -1.95 -12.42
N ALA A 42 1.69 -0.83 -13.06
CA ALA A 42 2.08 -0.57 -14.44
C ALA A 42 3.56 -0.20 -14.53
N SER A 43 4.27 -0.85 -15.45
CA SER A 43 5.70 -0.62 -15.75
C SER A 43 6.63 -0.62 -14.54
N LYS A 44 6.24 -1.31 -13.44
CA LYS A 44 6.94 -1.33 -12.14
C LYS A 44 7.07 0.04 -11.45
N THR A 45 6.36 1.07 -11.91
CA THR A 45 6.61 2.47 -11.54
C THR A 45 5.40 3.17 -10.93
N TRP A 46 4.18 2.81 -11.33
CA TRP A 46 2.96 3.42 -10.78
C TRP A 46 1.86 2.38 -10.64
N VAL A 47 0.97 2.62 -9.67
CA VAL A 47 -0.23 1.81 -9.49
C VAL A 47 -1.14 2.02 -10.71
N SER A 48 -1.59 0.93 -11.32
CA SER A 48 -2.36 0.91 -12.56
C SER A 48 -3.81 1.36 -12.34
N ASP A 49 -4.43 1.98 -13.34
CA ASP A 49 -5.86 2.28 -13.33
C ASP A 49 -6.73 1.03 -13.57
N GLN A 50 -6.11 -0.13 -13.78
CA GLN A 50 -6.78 -1.44 -13.77
C GLN A 50 -7.18 -1.90 -12.36
N ASN A 51 -6.66 -1.26 -11.30
CA ASN A 51 -7.08 -1.56 -9.95
C ASN A 51 -8.52 -1.06 -9.75
N THR A 52 -9.43 -2.00 -9.54
CA THR A 52 -10.85 -1.73 -9.33
C THR A 52 -11.12 -1.33 -7.86
N PRO A 53 -12.32 -0.81 -7.55
CA PRO A 53 -12.74 -0.62 -6.16
C PRO A 53 -12.63 -1.89 -5.31
N ALA A 54 -12.96 -3.05 -5.88
CA ALA A 54 -12.82 -4.34 -5.18
C ALA A 54 -11.36 -4.64 -4.79
N ILE A 55 -10.41 -4.41 -5.70
CA ILE A 55 -8.98 -4.57 -5.40
C ILE A 55 -8.53 -3.58 -4.31
N TYR A 56 -9.08 -2.36 -4.30
CA TYR A 56 -8.80 -1.38 -3.25
C TYR A 56 -9.36 -1.82 -1.88
N GLU A 57 -10.55 -2.39 -1.84
CA GLU A 57 -11.15 -2.93 -0.61
C GLU A 57 -10.36 -4.14 -0.07
N GLU A 58 -9.94 -5.05 -0.94
CA GLU A 58 -9.07 -6.17 -0.57
C GLU A 58 -7.73 -5.69 -0.03
N PHE A 59 -7.15 -4.65 -0.65
CA PHE A 59 -5.94 -4.00 -0.15
C PHE A 59 -6.12 -3.39 1.24
N CYS A 60 -7.23 -2.68 1.49
CA CYS A 60 -7.48 -2.10 2.82
C CYS A 60 -7.70 -3.20 3.87
N THR A 61 -8.48 -4.23 3.52
CA THR A 61 -8.72 -5.40 4.37
C THR A 61 -7.41 -6.10 4.73
N TYR A 62 -6.49 -6.22 3.79
CA TYR A 62 -5.17 -6.79 4.04
C TYR A 62 -4.38 -5.99 5.07
N ILE A 63 -4.37 -4.65 4.96
CA ILE A 63 -3.69 -3.77 5.92
C ILE A 63 -4.33 -3.91 7.31
N ASP A 64 -5.66 -3.93 7.40
CA ASP A 64 -6.39 -4.09 8.66
C ASP A 64 -6.06 -5.42 9.36
N ASN A 65 -6.06 -6.51 8.58
CA ASN A 65 -5.71 -7.84 9.09
C ASN A 65 -4.26 -7.88 9.58
N LEU A 66 -3.32 -7.36 8.80
CA LEU A 66 -1.92 -7.30 9.20
C LEU A 66 -1.72 -6.43 10.44
N ALA A 67 -2.41 -5.30 10.53
CA ALA A 67 -2.39 -4.41 11.69
C ALA A 67 -2.84 -5.15 12.95
N SER A 68 -3.93 -5.93 12.85
CA SER A 68 -4.41 -6.79 13.93
C SER A 68 -3.38 -7.86 14.33
N GLU A 69 -2.70 -8.49 13.37
CA GLU A 69 -1.69 -9.52 13.65
C GLU A 69 -0.45 -8.97 14.36
N ILE A 70 -0.01 -7.76 14.01
CA ILE A 70 1.19 -7.13 14.58
C ILE A 70 0.91 -6.19 15.76
N GLY A 71 -0.36 -6.10 16.18
CA GLY A 71 -0.79 -5.26 17.30
C GLY A 71 -0.60 -3.76 17.06
N LYS A 72 -0.88 -3.28 15.84
CA LYS A 72 -0.77 -1.87 15.42
C LYS A 72 -2.10 -1.34 14.90
N SER A 73 -2.20 -0.02 14.75
CA SER A 73 -3.29 0.57 13.96
C SER A 73 -3.04 0.37 12.47
N GLY A 74 -4.09 0.51 11.66
CA GLY A 74 -3.98 0.45 10.20
C GLY A 74 -3.03 1.51 9.64
N PHE A 75 -3.09 2.75 10.14
CA PHE A 75 -2.18 3.82 9.71
C PHE A 75 -0.73 3.58 10.14
N ASP A 76 -0.49 3.07 11.35
CA ASP A 76 0.88 2.70 11.76
C ASP A 76 1.43 1.56 10.90
N THR A 77 0.55 0.64 10.48
CA THR A 77 0.90 -0.48 9.60
C THR A 77 1.18 -0.02 8.18
N GLU A 78 0.36 0.90 7.66
CA GLU A 78 0.60 1.60 6.39
C GLU A 78 1.98 2.26 6.38
N GLU A 79 2.29 3.07 7.39
CA GLU A 79 3.57 3.78 7.52
C GLU A 79 4.74 2.80 7.65
N PHE A 80 4.57 1.74 8.44
CA PHE A 80 5.58 0.69 8.63
C PHE A 80 5.92 -0.02 7.31
N LEU A 81 4.91 -0.37 6.52
CA LEU A 81 5.06 -1.02 5.21
C LEU A 81 5.55 -0.07 4.12
N PHE A 82 5.19 1.22 4.19
CA PHE A 82 5.73 2.24 3.30
C PHE A 82 7.24 2.42 3.53
N SER A 83 7.63 2.37 4.81
CA SER A 83 8.99 2.57 5.32
C SER A 83 9.58 3.94 4.96
N ILE A 84 10.71 4.29 5.58
CA ILE A 84 11.43 5.52 5.26
C ILE A 84 11.93 5.49 3.81
N GLY A 85 11.47 6.46 3.02
CA GLY A 85 11.90 6.73 1.65
C GLY A 85 12.66 8.06 1.54
N GLY A 86 13.70 8.11 0.70
CA GLY A 86 14.54 9.29 0.53
C GLY A 86 15.98 8.94 0.13
N ARG A 87 16.95 9.78 0.52
CA ARG A 87 18.38 9.57 0.25
C ARG A 87 18.92 8.28 0.90
N LYS A 88 18.43 7.93 2.09
CA LYS A 88 18.76 6.69 2.78
C LYS A 88 17.49 5.87 2.97
N LYS A 89 17.37 4.76 2.22
CA LYS A 89 16.23 3.85 2.30
C LYS A 89 16.28 3.08 3.63
N GLY A 90 15.12 2.93 4.27
CA GLY A 90 14.96 2.00 5.39
C GLY A 90 15.22 0.54 4.97
N MET A 91 15.48 -0.34 5.94
CA MET A 91 15.78 -1.75 5.68
C MET A 91 14.65 -2.44 4.89
N TRP A 92 13.40 -2.21 5.29
CA TRP A 92 12.24 -2.76 4.59
C TRP A 92 12.15 -2.23 3.17
N ARG A 93 12.28 -0.92 2.95
CA ARG A 93 12.28 -0.35 1.59
C ARG A 93 13.40 -0.93 0.72
N GLY A 94 14.58 -1.17 1.30
CA GLY A 94 15.69 -1.84 0.63
C GLY A 94 15.33 -3.27 0.22
N HIS A 95 14.71 -4.02 1.13
CA HIS A 95 14.24 -5.39 0.87
C HIS A 95 13.21 -5.44 -0.26
N VAL A 96 12.19 -4.57 -0.23
CA VAL A 96 11.16 -4.49 -1.28
C VAL A 96 11.77 -4.17 -2.65
N VAL A 97 12.76 -3.27 -2.73
CA VAL A 97 13.46 -2.96 -3.99
C VAL A 97 14.24 -4.15 -4.53
N GLN A 98 14.80 -5.00 -3.67
CA GLN A 98 15.59 -6.16 -4.09
C GLN A 98 14.74 -7.33 -4.59
N HIS A 99 13.48 -7.43 -4.16
CA HIS A 99 12.62 -8.60 -4.39
C HIS A 99 11.41 -8.32 -5.30
N TYR A 100 11.37 -7.17 -6.00
CA TYR A 100 10.26 -6.74 -6.87
C TYR A 100 10.72 -6.20 -8.23
#